data_AF-A0A088FV37-F1
#
_entry.id   AF-A0A088FV37-F1
#
_cell.length_a   1.000
_cell.length_b   1.000
_cell.length_c   1.000
_cell.angle_alpha   90.00
_cell.angle_beta   90.00
_cell.angle_gamma   90.00
#
_symmetry.space_group_name_H-M   'P 1'
#
loop_
_entity.id
_entity.type
_entity.pdbx_description
1 polymer ?
#
loop_
_entity_poly.entity_id
_entity_poly.type
_entity_poly.pdbx_seq_one_letter_code
_entity_poly.pdbx_strand_id
1 'polypeptide(L)'
;MQDSRAIRKLQNNLVFSKTVKPNFKCGGLSAPTEPSDGDKQLLAPVVKNYIAEQLGQEPSEVKITEVSRQIVAGTNYFLKVEHGGNVWHVRVHEALPCYGGKVEVHSHKVAAAGDPLTYF
;
A
#
# COMPACT_ATOMS: atom_id res chain seq x y z
N MET A 1 58.33 21.51 3.38
CA MET A 1 58.27 20.37 2.44
C MET A 1 58.01 19.11 3.26
N GLN A 2 57.17 18.22 2.72
CA GLN A 2 56.76 16.90 3.23
C GLN A 2 55.48 16.87 4.09
N ASP A 3 54.36 17.06 3.39
CA ASP A 3 53.26 16.10 3.20
C ASP A 3 53.17 14.94 4.21
N SER A 4 52.18 15.01 5.11
CA SER A 4 51.69 13.86 5.90
C SER A 4 50.24 13.59 5.51
N ARG A 5 50.08 13.09 4.28
CA ARG A 5 48.91 12.31 3.87
C ARG A 5 48.81 11.04 4.69
N ALA A 6 47.57 10.74 5.06
CA ALA A 6 47.04 9.44 5.47
C ALA A 6 47.43 8.97 6.87
N ILE A 7 46.43 8.93 7.76
CA ILE A 7 45.96 7.70 8.43
C ILE A 7 44.62 8.00 9.14
N ARG A 8 43.57 7.26 8.73
CA ARG A 8 42.28 7.00 9.41
C ARG A 8 41.34 8.21 9.58
N LYS A 9 40.31 8.45 8.74
CA LYS A 9 39.26 7.54 8.23
C LYS A 9 38.72 6.61 9.32
N LEU A 10 37.72 7.07 10.06
CA LEU A 10 36.50 6.35 10.50
C LEU A 10 35.89 7.10 11.69
N GLN A 11 34.55 7.05 11.75
CA GLN A 11 33.65 7.68 12.73
C GLN A 11 33.32 9.13 12.39
N ASN A 12 32.09 9.55 12.14
CA ASN A 12 30.81 8.90 12.33
C ASN A 12 29.79 9.72 11.51
N ASN A 13 29.46 9.28 10.30
CA ASN A 13 28.36 9.89 9.55
C ASN A 13 27.07 9.26 10.06
N LEU A 14 26.57 9.78 11.18
CA LEU A 14 25.23 9.53 11.65
C LEU A 14 24.28 10.21 10.67
N VAL A 15 23.90 9.48 9.62
CA VAL A 15 22.84 9.88 8.71
C VAL A 15 21.55 9.79 9.52
N PHE A 16 21.15 10.91 10.14
CA PHE A 16 19.78 11.09 10.59
C PHE A 16 18.90 10.99 9.35
N SER A 17 18.36 9.79 9.12
CA SER A 17 17.22 9.60 8.24
C SER A 17 16.16 10.61 8.66
N LYS A 18 15.94 11.63 7.82
CA LYS A 18 14.82 12.54 8.00
C LYS A 18 13.58 11.68 7.88
N THR A 19 12.97 11.34 9.02
CA THR A 19 11.62 10.80 9.05
C THR A 19 10.72 11.83 8.38
N VAL A 20 10.41 11.63 7.10
CA VAL A 20 9.39 12.40 6.42
C VAL A 20 8.10 12.03 7.12
N LYS A 21 7.57 12.94 7.95
CA LYS A 21 6.23 12.77 8.51
C LYS A 21 5.26 12.72 7.33
N PRO A 22 4.59 11.59 7.06
CA PRO A 22 3.59 11.55 5.98
C PRO A 22 2.53 12.60 6.27
N ASN A 23 2.40 13.58 5.37
CA ASN A 23 1.41 14.64 5.47
C ASN A 23 0.06 14.09 5.02
N PHE A 24 -0.65 13.39 5.91
CA PHE A 24 -1.99 12.89 5.65
C PHE A 24 -2.98 14.05 5.67
N LYS A 25 -3.21 14.69 4.51
CA LYS A 25 -4.30 15.64 4.33
C LYS A 25 -5.60 14.88 4.03
N CYS A 26 -6.72 15.33 4.59
CA CYS A 26 -8.04 14.83 4.20
C CYS A 26 -8.22 14.94 2.67
N GLY A 27 -8.66 13.85 2.03
CA GLY A 27 -8.84 13.76 0.58
C GLY A 27 -7.56 13.49 -0.24
N GLY A 28 -6.37 13.62 0.35
CA GLY A 28 -5.10 13.34 -0.33
C GLY A 28 -4.75 11.86 -0.32
N LEU A 29 -4.27 11.35 -1.46
CA LEU A 29 -3.75 9.98 -1.58
C LEU A 29 -2.30 9.94 -1.08
N SER A 30 -1.96 8.97 -0.23
CA SER A 30 -0.58 8.76 0.23
C SER A 30 0.31 8.21 -0.89
N ALA A 31 1.63 8.28 -0.70
CA ALA A 31 2.52 7.51 -1.56
C ALA A 31 2.20 6.00 -1.42
N PRO A 32 2.27 5.21 -2.51
CA PRO A 32 2.20 3.76 -2.44
C PRO A 32 3.33 3.20 -1.57
N THR A 33 3.01 2.28 -0.68
CA THR A 33 3.96 1.56 0.19
C THR A 33 3.66 0.08 0.18
N GLU A 34 4.61 -0.76 0.56
CA GLU A 34 4.31 -2.17 0.83
C GLU A 34 3.27 -2.32 1.95
N PRO A 35 2.39 -3.35 1.90
CA PRO A 35 1.41 -3.59 2.95
C PRO A 35 2.08 -4.02 4.25
N SER A 36 1.72 -3.35 5.35
CA SER A 36 2.05 -3.80 6.71
C SER A 36 1.28 -5.06 7.08
N ASP A 37 1.66 -5.72 8.17
CA ASP A 37 0.94 -6.91 8.64
C ASP A 37 -0.51 -6.60 9.04
N GLY A 38 -0.76 -5.40 9.58
CA GLY A 38 -2.11 -4.91 9.86
C GLY A 38 -2.94 -4.71 8.58
N ASP A 39 -2.34 -4.18 7.52
CA ASP A 39 -3.03 -4.05 6.22
C ASP A 39 -3.38 -5.42 5.65
N LYS A 40 -2.46 -6.39 5.73
CA LYS A 40 -2.71 -7.76 5.24
C LYS A 40 -3.85 -8.41 6.01
N GLN A 41 -3.86 -8.30 7.34
CA GLN A 41 -4.90 -8.89 8.17
C GLN A 41 -6.28 -8.27 7.88
N LEU A 42 -6.33 -6.96 7.66
CA LEU A 42 -7.57 -6.23 7.38
C LEU A 42 -8.09 -6.47 5.95
N LEU A 43 -7.21 -6.40 4.96
CA LEU A 43 -7.59 -6.25 3.56
C LEU A 43 -7.55 -7.58 2.77
N ALA A 44 -6.62 -8.48 3.09
CA ALA A 44 -6.49 -9.75 2.36
C ALA A 44 -7.78 -10.59 2.34
N PRO A 45 -8.53 -10.79 3.44
CA PRO A 45 -9.76 -11.58 3.38
C PRO A 45 -10.82 -10.92 2.49
N VAL A 46 -10.95 -9.59 2.58
CA VAL A 46 -11.93 -8.82 1.78
C VAL A 46 -11.61 -8.88 0.29
N VAL A 47 -10.34 -8.68 -0.07
CA VAL A 47 -9.88 -8.76 -1.46
C VAL A 47 -9.96 -10.17 -2.02
N LYS A 48 -9.58 -11.19 -1.24
CA LYS A 48 -9.64 -12.58 -1.68
C LYS A 48 -11.08 -13.00 -1.99
N ASN A 49 -12.01 -12.73 -1.08
CA ASN A 49 -13.43 -13.05 -1.28
C ASN A 49 -13.98 -12.34 -2.51
N TYR A 50 -13.66 -11.05 -2.67
CA TYR A 50 -14.07 -10.30 -3.85
C TYR A 50 -13.55 -10.90 -5.15
N ILE A 51 -12.27 -11.24 -5.22
CA ILE A 51 -11.68 -11.88 -6.41
C ILE A 51 -12.35 -13.23 -6.67
N ALA A 52 -12.61 -14.03 -5.64
CA ALA A 52 -13.29 -15.32 -5.80
C ALA A 52 -14.69 -15.16 -6.40
N GLU A 53 -15.46 -14.16 -5.93
CA GLU A 53 -16.77 -13.82 -6.47
C GLU A 53 -16.68 -13.33 -7.92
N GLN A 54 -15.71 -12.48 -8.27
CA GLN A 54 -15.52 -12.00 -9.64
C GLN A 54 -15.09 -13.10 -10.61
N LEU A 55 -14.32 -14.09 -10.14
CA LEU A 55 -13.85 -15.22 -10.96
C LEU A 55 -14.84 -16.40 -10.98
N GLY A 56 -15.81 -16.43 -10.06
CA GLY A 56 -16.71 -17.58 -9.87
C GLY A 56 -16.02 -18.83 -9.29
N GLN A 57 -14.80 -18.70 -8.79
CA GLN A 57 -14.00 -19.78 -8.19
C GLN A 57 -12.94 -19.23 -7.25
N GLU A 58 -12.42 -20.06 -6.35
CA GLU A 58 -11.32 -19.67 -5.45
C GLU A 58 -10.04 -19.35 -6.25
N PRO A 59 -9.43 -18.16 -6.04
CA PRO A 59 -8.17 -17.81 -6.70
C PRO A 59 -7.01 -18.63 -6.13
N SER A 60 -6.12 -19.11 -6.99
CA SER A 60 -4.96 -19.92 -6.59
C SER A 60 -3.94 -19.15 -5.75
N GLU A 61 -3.73 -17.88 -6.08
CA GLU A 61 -2.82 -16.97 -5.36
C GLU A 61 -3.37 -15.55 -5.43
N VAL A 62 -3.38 -14.85 -4.29
CA VAL A 62 -3.74 -13.43 -4.20
C VAL A 62 -2.68 -12.75 -3.35
N LYS A 63 -2.00 -11.76 -3.93
CA LYS A 63 -0.92 -11.03 -3.28
C LYS A 63 -1.15 -9.53 -3.39
N ILE A 64 -1.23 -8.86 -2.25
CA ILE A 64 -1.24 -7.39 -2.20
C ILE A 64 0.23 -6.93 -2.21
N THR A 65 0.63 -6.15 -3.21
CA THR A 65 2.02 -5.69 -3.38
C THR A 65 2.21 -4.25 -2.94
N GLU A 66 1.21 -3.40 -3.16
CA GLU A 66 1.25 -1.98 -2.79
C GLU A 66 -0.08 -1.54 -2.18
N VAL A 67 0.00 -0.61 -1.24
CA VAL A 67 -1.12 0.03 -0.56
C VAL A 67 -0.92 1.54 -0.57
N SER A 68 -1.95 2.27 -0.95
CA SER A 68 -2.05 3.70 -0.75
C SER A 68 -3.34 4.04 -0.02
N ARG A 69 -3.32 5.08 0.81
CA ARG A 69 -4.42 5.44 1.71
C ARG A 69 -4.91 6.85 1.43
N GLN A 70 -6.22 7.05 1.53
CA GLN A 70 -6.86 8.35 1.45
C GLN A 70 -7.86 8.49 2.60
N ILE A 71 -7.64 9.51 3.44
CA ILE A 71 -8.52 9.81 4.57
C ILE A 71 -9.79 10.52 4.06
N VAL A 72 -10.95 9.97 4.39
CA VAL A 72 -12.30 10.47 4.03
C VAL A 72 -13.21 10.38 5.25
N ALA A 73 -14.53 10.19 5.09
CA ALA A 73 -15.42 9.74 6.17
C ALA A 73 -15.19 8.26 6.50
N GLY A 74 -13.96 7.94 6.90
CA GLY A 74 -13.39 6.59 6.93
C GLY A 74 -12.04 6.59 6.22
N THR A 75 -11.64 5.44 5.69
CA THR A 75 -10.38 5.28 4.97
C THR A 75 -10.62 4.58 3.64
N ASN A 76 -10.17 5.18 2.53
CA ASN A 76 -10.04 4.45 1.28
C ASN A 76 -8.64 3.86 1.18
N TYR A 77 -8.56 2.57 0.88
CA TYR A 77 -7.34 1.86 0.56
C TYR A 77 -7.33 1.55 -0.94
N PHE A 78 -6.31 2.02 -1.64
CA PHE A 78 -6.01 1.64 -3.00
C PHE A 78 -4.94 0.55 -2.92
N LEU A 79 -5.16 -0.56 -3.62
CA LEU A 79 -4.35 -1.77 -3.54
C LEU A 79 -3.90 -2.18 -4.92
N LYS A 80 -2.61 -2.48 -5.08
CA LYS A 80 -2.14 -3.29 -6.21
C LYS A 80 -2.18 -4.76 -5.80
N VAL A 81 -2.94 -5.55 -6.55
CA VAL A 81 -3.20 -6.96 -6.25
C VAL A 81 -2.80 -7.82 -7.44
N GLU A 82 -1.88 -8.74 -7.20
CA GLU A 82 -1.48 -9.76 -8.16
C GLU A 82 -2.27 -11.04 -7.90
N HIS A 83 -2.88 -11.61 -8.94
CA HIS A 83 -3.55 -12.91 -8.87
C HIS A 83 -3.51 -13.61 -10.23
N GLY A 84 -3.13 -14.90 -10.25
CA GLY A 84 -3.15 -15.71 -11.48
C GLY A 84 -2.42 -15.11 -12.69
N GLY A 85 -1.35 -14.35 -12.46
CA GLY A 85 -0.62 -13.63 -13.52
C GLY A 85 -1.25 -12.31 -14.00
N ASN A 86 -2.38 -11.89 -13.43
CA ASN A 86 -3.03 -10.61 -13.67
C ASN A 86 -2.73 -9.62 -12.54
N VAL A 87 -2.81 -8.33 -12.84
CA VAL A 87 -2.68 -7.25 -11.86
C VAL A 87 -3.95 -6.43 -11.84
N TRP A 88 -4.58 -6.31 -10.67
CA TRP A 88 -5.76 -5.50 -10.45
C TRP A 88 -5.43 -4.36 -9.49
N HIS A 89 -5.96 -3.18 -9.78
CA HIS A 89 -6.04 -2.12 -8.78
C HIS A 89 -7.41 -2.21 -8.11
N VAL A 90 -7.43 -2.38 -6.79
CA VAL A 90 -8.64 -2.57 -6.00
C VAL A 90 -8.77 -1.44 -5.00
N ARG A 91 -9.97 -0.86 -4.90
CA ARG A 91 -10.30 0.18 -3.94
C ARG A 91 -11.19 -0.41 -2.86
N VAL A 92 -10.73 -0.41 -1.63
CA VAL A 92 -11.45 -0.87 -0.44
C VAL A 92 -11.79 0.34 0.42
N HIS A 93 -13.01 0.39 0.94
CA HIS A 93 -13.44 1.40 1.89
C HIS A 93 -13.63 0.78 3.27
N GLU A 94 -13.00 1.40 4.27
CA GLU A 94 -13.26 1.14 5.69
C GLU A 94 -14.10 2.31 6.25
N ALA A 95 -15.32 2.01 6.68
CA ALA A 95 -16.19 2.98 7.33
C ALA A 95 -15.69 3.36 8.73
N LEU A 96 -16.06 4.53 9.24
CA LEU A 96 -15.71 4.91 10.61
C LEU A 96 -16.36 3.96 11.65
N PRO A 97 -15.75 3.79 12.84
CA PRO A 97 -16.29 2.91 13.89
C PRO A 97 -17.74 3.24 14.31
N CYS A 98 -18.13 4.53 14.31
CA CYS A 98 -19.50 4.95 14.60
C CYS A 98 -20.53 4.50 13.55
N TYR A 99 -20.06 4.11 12.36
CA TYR A 99 -20.86 3.50 11.28
C TYR A 99 -20.62 1.98 11.17
N GLY A 100 -20.07 1.36 12.22
CA GLY A 100 -19.88 -0.10 12.29
C GLY A 100 -18.53 -0.62 11.78
N GLY A 101 -17.64 0.25 11.29
CA GLY A 101 -16.27 -0.15 10.92
C GLY A 101 -16.20 -1.15 9.76
N LYS A 102 -17.22 -1.20 8.90
CA LYS A 102 -17.31 -2.18 7.82
C LYS A 102 -16.20 -1.93 6.78
N VAL A 103 -15.56 -3.01 6.34
CA VAL A 103 -14.54 -3.00 5.28
C VAL A 103 -15.10 -3.70 4.05
N GLU A 104 -15.18 -3.00 2.92
CA GLU A 104 -15.77 -3.52 1.69
C GLU A 104 -15.07 -3.01 0.42
N VAL A 105 -15.06 -3.82 -0.63
CA VAL A 105 -14.55 -3.40 -1.94
C VAL A 105 -15.53 -2.42 -2.57
N HIS A 106 -15.06 -1.22 -2.91
CA HIS A 106 -15.84 -0.20 -3.58
C HIS A 106 -15.75 -0.30 -5.11
N SER A 107 -14.55 -0.56 -5.64
CA SER A 107 -14.33 -0.70 -7.08
C SER A 107 -13.03 -1.45 -7.38
N HIS A 108 -12.88 -1.95 -8.61
CA HIS A 108 -11.63 -2.49 -9.12
C HIS A 108 -11.42 -2.07 -10.59
N LYS A 109 -10.18 -2.17 -11.07
CA LYS A 109 -9.82 -2.11 -12.49
C LYS A 109 -8.68 -3.08 -12.79
N VAL A 110 -8.65 -3.60 -14.01
CA VAL A 110 -7.50 -4.36 -14.51
C VAL A 110 -6.38 -3.37 -14.84
N ALA A 111 -5.16 -3.68 -14.45
CA ALA A 111 -3.98 -2.84 -14.64
C ALA A 111 -2.82 -3.65 -15.24
N ALA A 112 -1.89 -2.96 -15.89
CA ALA A 112 -0.61 -3.55 -16.26
C ALA A 112 0.29 -3.62 -15.02
N ALA A 113 1.24 -4.57 -14.99
CA ALA A 113 2.12 -4.75 -13.82
C ALA A 113 2.89 -3.47 -13.40
N GLY A 114 3.31 -2.66 -14.38
CA GLY A 114 4.01 -1.39 -14.16
C GLY A 114 3.10 -0.17 -13.97
N ASP A 115 1.77 -0.32 -14.01
CA ASP A 115 0.85 0.83 -13.86
C ASP A 115 0.95 1.39 -12.42
N PRO A 116 1.10 2.71 -12.23
CA PRO A 116 1.19 3.29 -10.90
C PRO A 116 -0.16 3.25 -10.17
N LEU A 117 -0.10 2.99 -8.86
CA LEU A 117 -1.27 2.99 -8.00
C LEU A 117 -1.75 4.42 -7.73
N THR A 118 -2.78 4.83 -8.46
CA THR A 118 -3.38 6.17 -8.44
C THR A 118 -4.88 6.09 -8.12
N TYR A 119 -5.52 7.24 -7.92
CA TYR A 119 -6.98 7.33 -7.70
C TYR A 119 -7.76 6.84 -8.93
N PHE A 120 -8.88 6.14 -8.70
CA PHE A 120 -9.87 5.75 -9.71
C PHE A 120 -11.27 5.58 -9.09
#